data_AF-A0A965Z3S7-F1
#
_entry.id   AF-A0A965Z3S7-F1
#
_cell.length_a   1.000
_cell.length_b   1.000
_cell.length_c   1.000
_cell.angle_alpha   90.00
_cell.angle_beta   90.00
_cell.angle_gamma   90.00
#
_symmetry.space_group_name_H-M   'P 1'
#
loop_
_entity.id
_entity.type
_entity.pdbx_description
1 polymer ?
#
loop_
_entity_poly.entity_id
_entity_poly.type
_entity_poly.pdbx_seq_one_letter_code
_entity_poly.pdbx_strand_id
1 'polypeptide(L)'
;MKKEVKKAPAKKAAPKAVAAKKPAVKATAKPAPAAKKPQLTPEQRYQMIQDAAYYIAERHGFNGDSAYFWSLAEAEINAKLI
;
A
#
# COMPACT_ATOMS: atom_id res chain seq x y z
N MET A 1 -62.41 -24.75 29.85
CA MET A 1 -61.10 -24.09 30.05
C MET A 1 -60.86 -23.09 28.93
N LYS A 2 -60.20 -21.97 29.26
CA LYS A 2 -60.04 -20.74 28.47
C LYS A 2 -58.84 -20.79 27.50
N LYS A 3 -58.95 -19.95 26.45
CA LYS A 3 -57.95 -19.06 25.83
C LYS A 3 -56.91 -19.58 24.81
N GLU A 4 -56.80 -18.75 23.77
CA GLU A 4 -55.87 -18.66 22.64
C GLU A 4 -54.39 -18.41 23.03
N VAL A 5 -53.48 -18.53 22.04
CA VAL A 5 -52.20 -17.80 21.75
C VAL A 5 -51.19 -18.80 21.14
N LYS A 6 -50.29 -18.54 20.17
CA LYS A 6 -50.00 -17.55 19.10
C LYS A 6 -48.63 -17.99 18.51
N LYS A 7 -48.37 -17.69 17.21
CA LYS A 7 -47.03 -17.42 16.60
C LYS A 7 -46.23 -18.55 15.87
N ALA A 8 -46.50 -18.73 14.56
CA ALA A 8 -45.66 -18.47 13.35
C ALA A 8 -44.12 -18.76 13.33
N PRO A 9 -43.44 -18.80 12.14
CA PRO A 9 -43.79 -19.33 10.80
C PRO A 9 -42.60 -20.02 10.04
N ALA A 10 -42.85 -20.79 8.96
CA ALA A 10 -41.80 -21.21 8.02
C ALA A 10 -42.25 -21.31 6.54
N LYS A 11 -41.93 -20.25 5.79
CA LYS A 11 -41.28 -20.14 4.46
C LYS A 11 -41.79 -20.90 3.20
N LYS A 12 -41.73 -20.13 2.08
CA LYS A 12 -41.73 -20.42 0.62
C LYS A 12 -43.11 -20.46 -0.06
N ALA A 13 -43.36 -19.87 -1.24
CA ALA A 13 -42.50 -19.21 -2.24
C ALA A 13 -43.38 -18.35 -3.21
N ALA A 14 -42.70 -17.52 -4.03
CA ALA A 14 -43.11 -16.86 -5.29
C ALA A 14 -43.23 -15.32 -5.21
N PRO A 15 -43.04 -14.55 -6.32
CA PRO A 15 -42.43 -14.87 -7.62
C PRO A 15 -41.24 -13.95 -7.98
N LYS A 16 -40.38 -14.38 -8.92
CA LYS A 16 -39.33 -13.55 -9.53
C LYS A 16 -39.98 -12.49 -10.42
N ALA A 17 -39.95 -11.23 -9.98
CA ALA A 17 -40.25 -10.07 -10.81
C ALA A 17 -38.98 -9.58 -11.51
N VAL A 18 -39.09 -9.41 -12.82
CA VAL A 18 -38.09 -8.90 -13.75
C VAL A 18 -37.81 -7.44 -13.43
N ALA A 19 -36.55 -7.11 -13.09
CA ALA A 19 -36.10 -5.73 -12.96
C ALA A 19 -35.25 -5.35 -14.17
N ALA A 20 -35.77 -4.39 -14.94
CA ALA A 20 -35.17 -3.80 -16.12
C ALA A 20 -33.75 -3.28 -15.85
N LYS A 21 -32.82 -3.58 -16.77
CA LYS A 21 -31.45 -3.07 -16.75
C LYS A 21 -31.45 -1.57 -17.07
N LYS A 22 -31.27 -0.75 -16.04
CA LYS A 22 -30.93 0.68 -16.18
C LYS A 22 -29.50 0.79 -16.77
N PRO A 23 -29.25 1.62 -17.80
CA PRO A 23 -27.89 1.80 -18.30
C PRO A 23 -27.03 2.41 -17.19
N ALA A 24 -25.98 1.69 -16.82
CA ALA A 24 -25.00 2.13 -15.84
C ALA A 24 -24.25 3.33 -16.44
N VAL A 25 -24.51 4.52 -15.89
CA VAL A 25 -23.67 5.70 -16.10
C VAL A 25 -22.27 5.29 -15.68
N LYS A 26 -21.33 5.28 -16.64
CA LYS A 26 -19.91 5.06 -16.36
C LYS A 26 -19.49 6.13 -15.37
N ALA A 27 -19.28 5.74 -14.12
CA ALA A 27 -18.62 6.56 -13.14
C ALA A 27 -17.25 6.92 -13.70
N THR A 28 -17.07 8.19 -14.05
CA THR A 28 -15.77 8.75 -14.41
C THR A 28 -14.82 8.44 -13.26
N ALA A 29 -13.83 7.59 -13.52
CA ALA A 29 -12.81 7.23 -12.56
C ALA A 29 -12.17 8.51 -12.03
N LYS A 30 -12.26 8.71 -10.71
CA LYS A 30 -11.60 9.80 -10.00
C LYS A 30 -10.10 9.68 -10.30
N PRO A 31 -9.41 10.76 -10.70
CA PRO A 31 -7.98 10.70 -10.94
C PRO A 31 -7.30 10.20 -9.66
N ALA A 32 -6.48 9.15 -9.81
CA ALA A 32 -5.67 8.65 -8.72
C ALA A 32 -4.81 9.82 -8.19
N PRO A 33 -4.67 9.98 -6.87
CA PRO A 33 -3.81 11.02 -6.32
C PRO A 33 -2.42 10.83 -6.92
N ALA A 34 -1.90 11.88 -7.57
CA ALA A 34 -0.54 11.92 -8.06
C ALA A 34 0.37 11.48 -6.89
N ALA A 35 1.14 10.42 -7.12
CA ALA A 35 2.06 9.90 -6.12
C ALA A 35 2.95 11.05 -5.65
N LYS A 36 2.69 11.55 -4.43
CA LYS A 36 3.58 12.50 -3.79
C LYS A 36 4.93 11.81 -3.74
N LYS A 37 5.97 12.49 -4.23
CA LYS A 37 7.36 12.01 -4.11
C LYS A 37 7.53 11.54 -2.66
N PRO A 38 7.91 10.28 -2.41
CA PRO A 38 8.06 9.80 -1.05
C PRO A 38 9.08 10.70 -0.38
N GLN A 39 8.60 11.47 0.59
CA GLN A 39 9.47 12.26 1.43
C GLN A 39 10.20 11.25 2.32
N LEU A 40 11.42 10.89 1.95
CA LEU A 40 12.20 9.93 2.72
C LEU A 40 12.32 10.45 4.15
N THR A 41 11.84 9.67 5.10
CA THR A 41 12.05 9.98 6.50
C THR A 41 13.54 9.82 6.84
N PRO A 42 14.05 10.47 7.89
CA PRO A 42 15.44 10.32 8.31
C PRO A 42 15.86 8.86 8.53
N GLU A 43 14.95 8.04 9.07
CA GLU A 43 15.16 6.61 9.31
C GLU A 43 15.32 5.85 8.00
N GLN A 44 14.50 6.17 7.01
CA GLN A 44 14.56 5.57 5.68
C GLN A 44 15.85 5.95 4.96
N ARG A 45 16.32 7.19 5.11
CA ARG A 45 17.63 7.61 4.59
C ARG A 45 18.76 6.81 5.24
N TYR A 46 18.72 6.62 6.55
CA TYR A 46 19.74 5.85 7.28
C TYR A 46 19.80 4.40 6.78
N GLN A 47 18.65 3.73 6.61
CA GLN A 47 18.61 2.37 6.07
C GLN A 47 19.19 2.30 4.66
N MET A 48 18.83 3.24 3.78
CA MET A 48 19.36 3.29 2.42
C MET A 48 20.88 3.53 2.40
N ILE A 49 21.38 4.39 3.29
CA ILE A 49 22.83 4.65 3.43
C ILE A 49 23.53 3.40 3.94
N GLN A 50 22.96 2.70 4.93
CA GLN A 50 23.52 1.46 5.47
C GLN A 50 23.64 0.38 4.40
N ASP A 51 22.58 0.13 3.63
CA ASP A 51 22.59 -0.83 2.54
C ASP A 51 23.60 -0.43 1.46
N ALA A 52 23.60 0.84 1.06
CA ALA A 52 24.54 1.35 0.06
C ALA A 52 26.00 1.22 0.54
N ALA A 53 26.29 1.53 1.80
CA ALA A 53 27.63 1.39 2.37
C ALA A 53 28.09 -0.07 2.36
N TYR A 54 27.19 -1.02 2.64
CA TYR A 54 27.48 -2.45 2.55
C TYR A 54 27.82 -2.87 1.11
N TYR A 55 27.01 -2.47 0.12
CA TYR A 55 27.29 -2.81 -1.28
C TYR A 55 28.55 -2.13 -1.82
N ILE A 56 28.85 -0.90 -1.39
CA ILE A 56 30.10 -0.23 -1.73
C ILE A 56 31.26 -1.00 -1.13
N ALA A 57 31.21 -1.34 0.16
CA ALA A 57 32.25 -2.12 0.81
C ALA A 57 32.45 -3.47 0.11
N GLU A 58 31.36 -4.20 -0.22
CA GLU A 58 31.43 -5.47 -0.94
C GLU A 58 32.09 -5.33 -2.33
N ARG A 59 31.73 -4.29 -3.11
CA ARG A 59 32.34 -4.00 -4.41
C ARG A 59 33.83 -3.67 -4.31
N HIS A 60 34.23 -3.08 -3.18
CA HIS A 60 35.63 -2.84 -2.82
C HIS A 60 36.29 -4.04 -2.14
N GLY A 61 35.61 -5.18 -2.00
CA GLY A 61 36.13 -6.38 -1.35
C GLY A 61 36.37 -6.20 0.15
N PHE A 62 35.62 -5.30 0.79
CA PHE A 62 35.78 -4.82 2.16
C PHE A 62 37.19 -4.26 2.45
N ASN A 63 37.87 -3.80 1.40
CA ASN A 63 39.21 -3.24 1.48
C ASN A 63 39.13 -1.72 1.64
N GLY A 64 39.02 -1.26 2.88
CA GLY A 64 38.94 0.15 3.22
C GLY A 64 38.30 0.41 4.58
N ASP A 65 38.19 1.67 4.95
CA ASP A 65 37.56 2.09 6.20
C ASP A 65 36.03 2.13 6.06
N SER A 66 35.32 1.70 7.12
CA SER A 66 33.85 1.68 7.11
C SER A 66 33.25 3.08 7.02
N ALA A 67 33.87 4.10 7.62
CA ALA A 67 33.42 5.48 7.54
C ALA A 67 33.65 6.07 6.13
N TYR A 68 34.67 5.61 5.41
CA TYR A 68 34.87 5.98 4.00
C TYR A 68 33.72 5.48 3.13
N PHE A 69 33.34 4.20 3.27
CA PHE A 69 32.20 3.64 2.53
C PHE A 69 30.87 4.28 2.93
N TRP A 70 30.69 4.62 4.20
CA TRP A 70 29.53 5.37 4.67
C TRP A 70 29.43 6.75 4.01
N SER A 71 30.54 7.49 3.96
CA SER A 71 30.58 8.83 3.35
C SER A 71 30.23 8.80 1.85
N LEU A 72 30.70 7.77 1.14
CA LEU A 72 30.35 7.54 -0.27
C LEU A 72 28.86 7.20 -0.43
N ALA A 73 28.33 6.35 0.44
CA ALA A 73 26.91 6.00 0.45
C ALA A 73 26.02 7.23 0.71
N GLU A 74 26.40 8.09 1.66
CA GLU A 74 25.70 9.35 1.94
C GLU A 74 25.66 10.26 0.72
N ALA A 75 26.79 10.41 0.03
CA ALA A 75 26.86 11.21 -1.19
C ALA A 75 25.99 10.62 -2.32
N GLU A 76 25.99 9.30 -2.50
CA GLU A 76 25.18 8.64 -3.53
C GLU A 76 23.67 8.78 -3.26
N ILE A 77 23.24 8.55 -2.01
CA ILE A 77 21.82 8.71 -1.63
C ILE A 77 21.39 10.17 -1.74
N ASN A 78 22.24 11.12 -1.34
CA ASN A 78 21.95 12.54 -1.47
C ASN A 78 21.81 12.95 -2.95
N ALA A 79 22.67 12.45 -3.83
CA ALA A 79 22.62 12.71 -5.27
C ALA A 79 21.35 12.17 -5.95
N LYS A 80 20.75 11.09 -5.42
CA LYS A 80 19.49 10.52 -5.92
C LYS A 80 18.24 11.26 -5.39
N LEU A 81 18.39 12.09 -4.36
CA LEU A 81 17.29 12.75 -3.66
C LEU A 81 17.07 14.22 -4.04
N ILE A 82 18.04 14.83 -4.72
CA ILE A 82 17.93 16.16 -5.35
C ILE A 82 17.17 16.10 -6.66
#